data_AF-A0A7Y5IY30-F1
#
_entry.id   AF-A0A7Y5IY30-F1
#
_cell.length_a   1.000
_cell.length_b   1.000
_cell.length_c   1.000
_cell.angle_alpha   90.00
_cell.angle_beta   90.00
_cell.angle_gamma   90.00
#
_symmetry.space_group_name_H-M   'P 1'
#
loop_
_entity.id
_entity.type
_entity.pdbx_description
1 polymer ?
#
loop_
_entity_poly.entity_id
_entity_poly.type
_entity_poly.pdbx_seq_one_letter_code
_entity_poly.pdbx_strand_id
1 'polypeptide(L)'
;MTLPEEMARDAAGVFEEFGETVEWGGRSLRALVSDPEIGVDLEVGGFGATGDFTVKLLRSDLAAGLPKVGEAIAFEGRRYRITRVSERPTRPLVVLTVSAQDA
;
A
#
# COMPACT_ATOMS: atom_id res chain seq x y z
N MET A 1 -28.46 -3.85 -4.69
CA MET A 1 -27.28 -3.52 -3.87
C MET A 1 -26.88 -4.80 -3.16
N THR A 2 -25.68 -5.30 -3.44
CA THR A 2 -25.13 -6.51 -2.81
C THR A 2 -24.12 -6.12 -1.73
N LEU A 3 -23.93 -6.99 -0.72
CA LEU A 3 -22.96 -6.80 0.36
C LEU A 3 -21.55 -6.37 -0.13
N PRO A 4 -20.95 -6.97 -1.18
CA PRO A 4 -19.65 -6.52 -1.67
C PRO A 4 -19.65 -5.12 -2.28
N GLU A 5 -20.74 -4.66 -2.89
CA GLU A 5 -20.86 -3.30 -3.42
C GLU A 5 -20.90 -2.27 -2.28
N GLU A 6 -21.63 -2.57 -1.20
CA GLU A 6 -21.69 -1.69 -0.03
C GLU A 6 -20.33 -1.58 0.65
N MET A 7 -19.62 -2.71 0.84
CA MET A 7 -18.28 -2.72 1.40
C MET A 7 -17.26 -1.91 0.57
N ALA A 8 -17.39 -1.92 -0.75
CA ALA A 8 -16.53 -1.15 -1.63
C ALA A 8 -16.80 0.36 -1.52
N ARG A 9 -18.08 0.74 -1.37
CA ARG A 9 -18.50 2.15 -1.22
C ARG A 9 -18.01 2.75 0.09
N ASP A 10 -18.19 2.04 1.20
CA ASP A 10 -17.68 2.46 2.51
C ASP A 10 -16.15 2.58 2.51
N ALA A 11 -15.45 1.59 1.92
CA ALA A 11 -14.00 1.64 1.81
C ALA A 11 -13.52 2.85 0.98
N ALA A 12 -14.22 3.20 -0.10
CA ALA A 12 -13.89 4.39 -0.89
C ALA A 12 -13.94 5.68 -0.05
N GLY A 13 -14.94 5.84 0.82
CA GLY A 13 -15.04 7.00 1.71
C GLY A 13 -13.85 7.12 2.67
N VAL A 14 -13.37 5.99 3.22
CA VAL A 14 -12.18 5.98 4.09
C VAL A 14 -10.92 6.40 3.33
N PHE A 15 -10.78 5.96 2.07
CA PHE A 15 -9.65 6.35 1.24
C PHE A 15 -9.72 7.82 0.81
N GLU A 16 -10.92 8.38 0.69
CA GLU A 16 -11.07 9.82 0.45
C GLU A 16 -10.61 10.67 1.63
N GLU A 17 -10.91 10.23 2.86
CA GLU A 17 -10.62 10.97 4.09
C GLU A 17 -9.17 10.75 4.58
N PHE A 18 -8.67 9.51 4.55
CA PHE A 18 -7.37 9.13 5.13
C PHE A 18 -6.36 8.59 4.10
N GLY A 19 -6.76 8.43 2.84
CA GLY A 19 -5.90 7.86 1.82
C GLY A 19 -4.80 8.83 1.38
N GLU A 20 -3.58 8.33 1.39
CA GLU A 20 -2.40 9.00 0.89
C GLU A 20 -2.15 8.69 -0.58
N THR A 21 -1.41 9.56 -1.27
CA THR A 21 -1.11 9.36 -2.68
C THR A 21 0.15 8.54 -2.85
N VAL A 22 0.04 7.41 -3.55
CA VAL A 22 1.16 6.56 -3.97
C VAL A 22 1.23 6.51 -5.49
N GLU A 23 2.42 6.38 -6.05
CA GLU A 23 2.61 6.25 -7.50
C GLU A 23 3.05 4.84 -7.86
N TRP A 24 2.31 4.18 -8.73
CA TRP A 24 2.64 2.86 -9.26
C TRP A 24 2.47 2.84 -10.78
N GLY A 25 3.49 2.39 -11.50
CA GLY A 25 3.44 2.29 -12.96
C GLY A 25 3.13 3.61 -13.69
N GLY A 26 3.54 4.75 -13.11
CA GLY A 26 3.25 6.09 -13.65
C GLY A 26 1.83 6.60 -13.38
N ARG A 27 1.10 5.97 -12.45
CA ARG A 27 -0.25 6.37 -12.04
C ARG A 27 -0.28 6.70 -10.55
N SER A 28 -0.95 7.79 -10.20
CA SER A 28 -1.24 8.14 -8.81
C SER A 28 -2.48 7.38 -8.34
N LEU A 29 -2.35 6.65 -7.24
CA LEU A 29 -3.40 5.87 -6.60
C LEU A 29 -3.57 6.36 -5.16
N ARG A 30 -4.79 6.29 -4.64
CA ARG A 30 -5.06 6.47 -3.20
C ARG A 30 -4.76 5.16 -2.47
N ALA A 31 -3.94 5.23 -1.44
CA ALA A 31 -3.61 4.10 -0.60
C ALA A 31 -3.70 4.45 0.88
N LEU A 32 -4.06 3.47 1.70
CA LEU A 32 -3.83 3.56 3.14
C LEU A 32 -2.47 2.95 3.44
N VAL A 33 -1.52 3.78 3.82
CA VAL A 33 -0.21 3.33 4.29
C VAL A 33 -0.33 3.04 5.77
N SER A 34 0.07 1.85 6.19
CA SER A 34 0.22 1.51 7.59
C SER A 34 1.70 1.34 7.85
N ASP A 35 2.25 2.22 8.69
CA ASP A 35 3.63 2.21 9.16
C ASP A 35 3.98 0.81 9.67
N PRO A 36 5.25 0.36 9.55
CA PRO A 36 5.66 -0.85 10.24
C PRO A 36 5.28 -0.69 11.71
N GLU A 37 4.76 -1.72 12.35
CA GLU A 37 4.79 -1.75 13.81
C GLU A 37 6.27 -1.57 14.17
N ILE A 38 6.64 -0.36 14.62
CA ILE A 38 7.97 -0.09 15.15
C ILE A 38 8.06 -0.93 16.41
N GLY A 39 8.43 -2.20 16.23
CA GLY A 39 9.23 -2.91 17.21
C GLY A 39 10.45 -2.03 17.36
N VAL A 40 10.47 -1.24 18.44
CA VAL A 40 11.59 -0.40 18.82
C VAL A 40 12.79 -1.31 19.04
N ASP A 41 13.50 -1.66 17.98
CA ASP A 41 14.85 -2.17 18.07
C ASP A 41 15.75 -0.94 18.05
N LEU A 42 16.24 -0.61 19.24
CA LEU A 42 17.12 0.51 19.48
C LEU A 42 18.52 0.17 18.94
N GLU A 43 18.68 0.06 17.62
CA GLU A 43 20.00 -0.09 17.02
C GLU A 43 20.73 1.27 17.06
N VAL A 44 21.91 1.24 17.68
CA VAL A 44 22.84 2.34 17.85
C VAL A 44 23.34 2.79 16.47
N GLY A 45 22.66 3.72 15.80
CA GLY A 45 23.15 4.14 14.48
C GLY A 45 22.35 5.15 13.66
N GLY A 46 21.11 5.47 14.01
CA GLY A 46 20.34 6.52 13.32
C GLY A 46 19.02 6.03 12.74
N PHE A 47 18.09 6.97 12.57
CA PHE A 47 16.73 6.76 12.08
C PHE A 47 16.74 6.40 10.57
N GLY A 48 17.10 5.17 10.25
CA GLY A 48 16.81 4.57 8.94
C GLY A 48 15.38 4.05 8.95
N ALA A 49 14.52 4.55 8.05
CA ALA A 49 13.23 3.95 7.77
C ALA A 49 13.44 2.63 7.00
N THR A 50 14.06 1.66 7.67
CA THR A 50 14.39 0.33 7.15
C THR A 50 13.33 -0.67 7.61
N GLY A 51 12.07 -0.27 7.58
CA GLY A 51 10.95 -1.12 7.98
C GLY A 51 10.08 -1.47 6.77
N ASP A 52 9.75 -2.76 6.63
CA ASP A 52 8.69 -3.17 5.74
C ASP A 52 7.37 -2.54 6.20
N PHE A 53 6.70 -1.79 5.34
CA PHE A 53 5.38 -1.24 5.65
C PHE A 53 4.33 -1.80 4.70
N THR A 54 3.07 -1.62 5.06
CA THR A 54 1.96 -2.13 4.25
C THR A 54 1.20 -1.01 3.57
N VAL A 55 0.93 -1.21 2.28
CA VAL A 55 0.16 -0.29 1.44
C VAL A 55 -1.12 -0.99 1.05
N LYS A 56 -2.26 -0.45 1.48
CA LYS A 56 -3.58 -0.99 1.17
C LYS A 56 -4.19 -0.17 0.05
N LEU A 57 -4.53 -0.82 -1.05
CA LEU A 57 -5.10 -0.22 -2.25
C LEU A 57 -6.53 -0.73 -2.48
N LEU A 58 -7.39 0.11 -3.04
CA LEU A 58 -8.70 -0.35 -3.51
C LEU A 58 -8.53 -1.17 -4.78
N ARG A 59 -9.17 -2.35 -4.81
CA ARG A 59 -9.17 -3.23 -5.98
C ARG A 59 -9.75 -2.54 -7.21
N SER A 60 -10.72 -1.64 -7.03
CA SER A 60 -11.34 -0.87 -8.11
C SER A 60 -10.38 0.08 -8.80
N ASP A 61 -9.41 0.66 -8.09
CA ASP A 61 -8.40 1.56 -8.67
C ASP A 61 -7.33 0.80 -9.50
N LEU A 62 -7.18 -0.50 -9.21
CA LEU A 62 -6.27 -1.42 -9.88
C LEU A 62 -6.85 -2.02 -11.17
N ALA A 63 -7.82 -1.37 -11.81
CA ALA A 63 -8.49 -1.85 -13.02
C ALA A 63 -7.53 -2.21 -14.19
N ALA A 64 -6.30 -1.68 -14.20
CA ALA A 64 -5.29 -1.97 -15.22
C ALA A 64 -4.47 -3.24 -14.93
N GLY A 65 -4.62 -3.83 -13.74
CA GLY A 65 -3.85 -4.99 -13.30
C GLY A 65 -3.41 -4.86 -11.86
N LEU A 66 -3.05 -6.00 -11.27
CA LEU A 66 -2.56 -6.07 -9.91
C LEU A 66 -1.05 -5.80 -9.87
N PRO A 67 -0.56 -5.06 -8.87
CA PRO A 67 0.86 -4.93 -8.60
C PRO A 67 1.49 -6.30 -8.38
N LYS A 68 2.71 -6.47 -8.88
CA LYS A 68 3.47 -7.72 -8.75
C LYS A 68 4.62 -7.56 -7.78
N VAL A 69 4.99 -8.66 -7.15
CA VAL A 69 6.23 -8.75 -6.36
C VAL A 69 7.42 -8.39 -7.24
N GLY A 70 8.28 -7.53 -6.74
CA GLY A 70 9.47 -7.02 -7.40
C GLY A 70 9.29 -5.68 -8.11
N GLU A 71 8.05 -5.23 -8.35
CA GLU A 71 7.77 -3.89 -8.87
C GLU A 71 8.02 -2.81 -7.81
N ALA A 72 8.19 -1.57 -8.26
CA ALA A 72 8.41 -0.43 -7.40
C ALA A 72 7.15 0.43 -7.26
N ILE A 73 6.94 0.97 -6.07
CA ILE A 73 5.96 2.00 -5.76
C ILE A 73 6.71 3.24 -5.26
N ALA A 74 6.23 4.43 -5.62
CA ALA A 74 6.72 5.67 -5.04
C ALA A 74 5.73 6.19 -3.99
N PHE A 75 6.26 6.58 -2.85
CA PHE A 75 5.50 7.17 -1.75
C PHE A 75 6.36 8.22 -1.08
N GLU A 76 5.81 9.41 -0.83
CA GLU A 76 6.55 10.55 -0.26
C GLU A 76 7.88 10.88 -0.96
N GLY A 77 7.92 10.71 -2.29
CA GLY A 77 9.13 10.94 -3.09
C GLY A 77 10.23 9.87 -2.95
N ARG A 78 9.98 8.81 -2.17
CA ARG A 78 10.86 7.64 -2.01
C ARG A 78 10.33 6.45 -2.77
N ARG A 79 11.22 5.59 -3.23
CA ARG A 79 10.87 4.35 -3.96
C ARG A 79 11.00 3.15 -3.05
N TYR A 80 9.96 2.34 -3.05
CA TYR A 80 9.86 1.11 -2.27
C TYR A 80 9.58 -0.05 -3.20
N ARG A 81 10.14 -1.21 -2.88
CA ARG A 81 9.96 -2.43 -3.67
C ARG A 81 8.88 -3.30 -3.06
N ILE A 82 7.96 -3.79 -3.88
CA ILE A 82 6.92 -4.71 -3.45
C ILE A 82 7.54 -6.07 -3.15
N THR A 83 7.52 -6.47 -1.88
CA THR A 83 8.03 -7.78 -1.42
C THR A 83 6.93 -8.82 -1.35
N ARG A 84 5.68 -8.39 -1.12
CA ARG A 84 4.51 -9.28 -1.03
C ARG A 84 3.24 -8.62 -1.56
N VAL A 85 2.40 -9.41 -2.22
CA VAL A 85 1.07 -9.01 -2.68
C VAL A 85 0.06 -9.97 -2.07
N SER A 86 -0.90 -9.43 -1.32
CA SER A 86 -1.99 -10.19 -0.71
C SER A 86 -3.32 -9.66 -1.25
N GLU A 87 -3.87 -10.36 -2.23
CA GLU A 87 -5.23 -10.12 -2.72
C GLU A 87 -6.19 -11.21 -2.22
N ARG A 88 -7.43 -10.82 -1.94
CA ARG A 88 -8.53 -11.77 -1.74
C ARG A 88 -9.70 -11.34 -2.61
N PRO A 89 -10.27 -12.23 -3.45
CA PRO A 89 -11.33 -11.86 -4.38
C PRO A 89 -12.63 -11.42 -3.68
N THR A 90 -12.82 -11.82 -2.42
CA THR A 90 -13.96 -11.45 -1.59
C THR A 90 -13.75 -10.13 -0.81
N ARG A 91 -12.61 -9.46 -0.98
CA ARG A 91 -12.28 -8.21 -0.28
C ARG A 91 -12.08 -7.08 -1.30
N PRO A 92 -12.55 -5.86 -1.00
CA PRO A 92 -12.35 -4.71 -1.88
C PRO A 92 -10.92 -4.16 -1.81
N LEU A 93 -10.06 -4.70 -0.94
CA LEU A 93 -8.71 -4.21 -0.68
C LEU A 93 -7.65 -5.20 -1.15
N VAL A 94 -6.59 -4.66 -1.73
CA VAL A 94 -5.35 -5.34 -2.05
C VAL A 94 -4.28 -4.82 -1.09
N VAL A 95 -3.61 -5.72 -0.39
CA VAL A 95 -2.58 -5.36 0.59
C VAL A 95 -1.21 -5.69 0.00
N LEU A 96 -0.36 -4.68 -0.11
CA LEU A 96 1.03 -4.81 -0.52
C LEU A 96 1.91 -4.69 0.72
N THR A 97 2.96 -5.50 0.79
CA THR A 97 4.09 -5.25 1.68
C THR A 97 5.24 -4.72 0.83
N VAL A 98 5.84 -3.62 1.28
CA VAL A 98 6.91 -2.96 0.55
C VAL A 98 8.10 -2.70 1.47
N SER A 99 9.30 -2.82 0.92
CA SER A 99 10.54 -2.52 1.63
C SER A 99 11.29 -1.38 0.96
N ALA A 100 12.10 -0.64 1.74
CA ALA A 100 12.99 0.37 1.19
C ALA A 100 13.92 -0.29 0.16
N GLN A 101 13.97 0.29 -1.04
CA GLN A 101 14.96 -0.11 -2.02
C GLN A 101 16.26 0.62 -1.68
N ASP A 102 17.16 -0.06 -0.96
CA ASP A 102 18.52 0.43 -0.67
C ASP A 102 19.19 0.80 -2.01
N ALA A 103 19.81 1.98 -2.05
CA ALA A 103 20.43 2.56 -3.25
C ALA A 103 21.86 2.07 -3.43
#